data_AF-A0A0N4ZLB7-F1
#
_entry.id   AF-A0A0N4ZLB7-F1
#
_cell.length_a   1.000
_cell.length_b   1.000
_cell.length_c   1.000
_cell.angle_alpha   90.00
_cell.angle_beta   90.00
_cell.angle_gamma   90.00
#
_symmetry.space_group_name_H-M   'P 1'
#
loop_
_entity.id
_entity.type
_entity.pdbx_description
1 polymer ?
#
loop_
_entity_poly.entity_id
_entity_poly.type
_entity_poly.pdbx_seq_one_letter_code
_entity_poly.pdbx_strand_id
1 'polypeptide(L)'
;MDGEVVMDIPHTTSNYDTKYEYGSVVQYYPKAFSTNKDITMLAIGGHAVRHQQMMGQKVNVAFQDYKLINRHFCDDKCTNKSIGCWRGGYEDPNNCWKCLCPYPFTNNVCSGLPENDYNCPLRHVIASDPMNSLGFYGWRSCYGYIEAQNSNYRVELTITSQNMKRFDVCTRDYSMIEIKYLADKSLMGLCFCGSINKNYTIVSEDRLMVIVYLGYYYGDSARMVYRQVPPKNSVRIKEN
;
A
#
# COMPACT_ATOMS: atom_id res chain seq x y z
N MET A 1 12.59 -34.85 36.40
CA MET A 1 13.27 -33.62 35.93
C MET A 1 12.18 -32.80 35.27
N ASP A 2 11.42 -32.12 36.11
CA ASP A 2 10.30 -31.29 35.70
C ASP A 2 10.87 -29.97 35.16
N GLY A 3 10.77 -29.79 33.85
CA GLY A 3 11.08 -28.52 33.21
C GLY A 3 9.87 -27.61 33.34
N GLU A 4 9.90 -26.71 34.31
CA GLU A 4 9.02 -25.54 34.36
C GLU A 4 9.18 -24.75 33.06
N VAL A 5 8.10 -24.64 32.28
CA VAL A 5 7.97 -23.57 31.29
C VAL A 5 7.64 -22.31 32.08
N VAL A 6 8.68 -21.57 32.44
CA VAL A 6 8.53 -20.21 32.94
C VAL A 6 8.03 -19.37 31.78
N MET A 7 6.77 -18.91 31.83
CA MET A 7 6.31 -17.82 30.98
C MET A 7 7.08 -16.58 31.41
N ASP A 8 8.07 -16.19 30.61
CA ASP A 8 8.80 -14.95 30.80
C ASP A 8 7.82 -13.76 30.84
N ILE A 9 8.16 -12.82 31.71
CA ILE A 9 7.55 -11.52 32.03
C ILE A 9 7.07 -10.81 30.75
N PRO A 10 5.99 -9.97 30.77
CA PRO A 10 5.58 -9.22 29.57
C PRO A 10 6.74 -8.35 29.09
N HIS A 11 7.49 -8.85 28.10
CA HIS A 11 8.41 -8.03 27.35
C HIS A 11 7.57 -6.95 26.70
N THR A 12 7.82 -5.69 27.04
CA THR A 12 7.37 -4.55 26.24
C THR A 12 7.90 -4.75 24.82
N THR A 13 7.06 -5.28 23.93
CA THR A 13 7.40 -5.44 22.52
C THR A 13 7.38 -4.07 21.87
N SER A 14 8.54 -3.58 21.45
CA SER A 14 8.63 -2.36 20.65
C SER A 14 8.32 -2.70 19.19
N ASN A 15 7.26 -2.09 18.65
CA ASN A 15 7.01 -2.11 17.20
C ASN A 15 7.77 -0.99 16.48
N TYR A 16 8.64 -0.26 17.19
CA TYR A 16 9.26 0.97 16.70
C TYR A 16 8.20 1.92 16.11
N ASP A 17 8.56 2.73 15.11
CA ASP A 17 7.64 3.57 14.34
C ASP A 17 7.02 2.80 13.14
N THR A 18 6.82 1.49 13.28
CA THR A 18 6.22 0.64 12.24
C THR A 18 4.73 0.37 12.48
N LYS A 19 4.02 0.06 11.40
CA LYS A 19 2.58 -0.24 11.38
C LYS A 19 2.35 -1.66 10.86
N TYR A 20 1.25 -2.25 11.31
CA TYR A 20 0.79 -3.56 10.84
C TYR A 20 0.43 -3.50 9.35
N GLU A 21 0.86 -4.51 8.58
CA GLU A 21 0.71 -4.57 7.13
C GLU A 21 0.18 -5.94 6.68
N TYR A 22 -1.02 -5.97 6.12
CA TYR A 22 -1.65 -7.21 5.63
C TYR A 22 -0.88 -7.91 4.52
N GLY A 23 -0.08 -7.15 3.77
CA GLY A 23 0.82 -7.65 2.73
C GLY A 23 2.21 -8.03 3.23
N SER A 24 2.44 -8.12 4.55
CA SER A 24 3.72 -8.57 5.10
C SER A 24 4.04 -10.02 4.71
N VAL A 25 5.32 -10.33 4.49
CA VAL A 25 5.75 -11.71 4.20
C VAL A 25 5.61 -12.59 5.44
N VAL A 26 5.58 -12.03 6.65
CA VAL A 26 5.33 -12.78 7.88
C VAL A 26 3.84 -12.92 8.18
N GLN A 27 2.96 -12.23 7.45
CA GLN A 27 1.53 -12.41 7.59
C GLN A 27 1.12 -13.82 7.12
N TYR A 28 0.42 -14.54 7.99
CA TYR A 28 -0.11 -15.85 7.66
C TYR A 28 -1.25 -15.79 6.66
N TYR A 29 -1.42 -16.87 5.90
CA TYR A 29 -2.59 -17.07 5.04
C TYR A 29 -3.88 -17.11 5.88
N PRO A 30 -5.04 -16.61 5.39
CA PRO A 30 -6.29 -16.51 6.16
C PRO A 30 -6.78 -17.77 6.87
N LYS A 31 -6.42 -18.94 6.36
CA LYS A 31 -6.83 -20.26 6.88
C LYS A 31 -5.67 -21.01 7.54
N ALA A 32 -4.58 -20.33 7.86
CA ALA A 32 -3.43 -20.96 8.50
C ALA A 32 -3.87 -21.62 9.81
N PHE A 33 -3.33 -22.82 10.06
CA PHE A 33 -3.62 -23.65 11.23
C PHE A 33 -5.10 -24.10 11.36
N SER A 34 -5.90 -23.95 10.30
CA SER A 34 -7.28 -24.45 10.27
C SER A 34 -7.33 -25.97 10.11
N THR A 35 -8.12 -26.65 10.95
CA THR A 35 -8.38 -28.10 10.86
C THR A 35 -9.54 -28.44 9.92
N ASN A 36 -10.44 -27.49 9.65
CA ASN A 36 -11.66 -27.67 8.87
C ASN A 36 -11.71 -26.81 7.58
N LYS A 37 -10.60 -26.13 7.24
CA LYS A 37 -10.45 -25.20 6.09
C LYS A 37 -11.25 -23.90 6.22
N ASP A 38 -11.74 -23.56 7.40
CA ASP A 38 -12.35 -22.25 7.69
C ASP A 38 -11.29 -21.16 7.89
N ILE A 39 -11.72 -19.91 7.76
CA ILE A 39 -10.90 -18.72 8.01
C ILE A 39 -10.61 -18.64 9.51
N THR A 40 -9.35 -18.51 9.87
CA THR A 40 -8.86 -18.39 11.26
C THR A 40 -8.44 -16.97 11.61
N MET A 41 -8.23 -16.10 10.61
CA MET A 41 -7.87 -14.69 10.80
C MET A 41 -8.68 -13.80 9.87
N LEU A 42 -9.27 -12.75 10.43
CA LEU A 42 -10.08 -11.78 9.70
C LEU A 42 -9.37 -10.44 9.60
N ALA A 43 -9.32 -9.89 8.39
CA ALA A 43 -9.00 -8.49 8.19
C ALA A 43 -10.12 -7.60 8.75
N ILE A 44 -9.75 -6.44 9.30
CA ILE A 44 -10.68 -5.46 9.83
C ILE A 44 -10.55 -4.11 9.09
N GLY A 45 -11.62 -3.31 9.09
CA GLY A 45 -11.66 -1.97 8.50
C GLY A 45 -12.41 -1.90 7.16
N GLY A 46 -12.44 -0.69 6.57
CA GLY A 46 -13.30 -0.37 5.41
C GLY A 46 -13.00 -1.15 4.12
N HIS A 47 -11.82 -1.76 4.03
CA HIS A 47 -11.40 -2.58 2.88
C HIS A 47 -11.00 -4.00 3.30
N ALA A 48 -11.58 -4.50 4.40
CA ALA A 48 -11.29 -5.82 4.97
C ALA A 48 -11.27 -6.95 3.92
N VAL A 49 -12.26 -7.02 3.02
CA VAL A 49 -12.32 -8.05 1.98
C VAL A 49 -11.08 -8.06 1.08
N ARG A 50 -10.53 -6.89 0.75
CA ARG A 50 -9.32 -6.78 -0.08
C ARG A 50 -8.07 -7.11 0.72
N HIS A 51 -7.98 -6.60 1.96
CA HIS A 51 -6.89 -6.95 2.86
C HIS A 51 -6.83 -8.47 3.13
N GLN A 52 -7.99 -9.13 3.27
CA GLN A 52 -8.09 -10.57 3.42
C GLN A 52 -7.47 -11.33 2.25
N GLN A 53 -7.66 -10.83 1.02
CA GLN A 53 -7.10 -11.41 -0.20
C GLN A 53 -5.59 -11.19 -0.34
N MET A 54 -4.99 -10.27 0.44
CA MET A 54 -3.55 -10.00 0.41
C MET A 54 -2.75 -10.84 1.43
N MET A 55 -3.42 -11.36 2.45
CA MET A 55 -2.80 -12.14 3.52
C MET A 55 -2.15 -13.43 3.00
N GLY A 56 -0.97 -13.75 3.51
CA GLY A 56 -0.24 -14.98 3.16
C GLY A 56 0.62 -14.86 1.90
N GLN A 57 0.75 -13.67 1.32
CA GLN A 57 1.62 -13.46 0.17
C GLN A 57 3.09 -13.71 0.54
N LYS A 58 3.86 -14.31 -0.37
CA LYS A 58 5.29 -14.60 -0.18
C LYS A 58 6.18 -14.08 -1.31
N VAL A 59 5.63 -13.18 -2.14
CA VAL A 59 6.30 -12.68 -3.35
C VAL A 59 7.25 -11.54 -3.00
N ASN A 60 6.81 -10.64 -2.10
CA ASN A 60 7.58 -9.45 -1.73
C ASN A 60 7.72 -9.35 -0.22
N VAL A 61 8.85 -8.83 0.26
CA VAL A 61 8.97 -8.45 1.67
C VAL A 61 8.37 -7.05 1.84
N ALA A 62 7.55 -6.86 2.88
CA ALA A 62 6.92 -5.57 3.10
C ALA A 62 7.94 -4.53 3.58
N PHE A 63 7.72 -3.27 3.20
CA PHE A 63 8.63 -2.19 3.59
C PHE A 63 8.67 -2.02 5.11
N GLN A 64 7.55 -2.28 5.79
CA GLN A 64 7.47 -2.25 7.25
C GLN A 64 8.31 -3.34 7.92
N ASP A 65 8.44 -4.51 7.30
CA ASP A 65 9.29 -5.59 7.82
C ASP A 65 10.77 -5.16 7.79
N TYR A 66 11.23 -4.59 6.67
CA TYR A 66 12.58 -4.03 6.56
C TYR A 66 12.82 -2.88 7.54
N LYS A 67 11.83 -1.98 7.66
CA LYS A 67 11.92 -0.84 8.57
C LYS A 67 12.05 -1.31 10.02
N LEU A 68 11.26 -2.30 10.44
CA LEU A 68 11.32 -2.86 11.78
C LEU A 68 12.71 -3.41 12.10
N ILE A 69 13.25 -4.23 11.20
CA ILE A 69 14.58 -4.84 11.37
C ILE A 69 15.67 -3.76 11.42
N ASN A 70 15.64 -2.78 10.50
CA ASN A 70 16.63 -1.71 10.47
C ASN A 70 16.55 -0.81 11.72
N ARG A 71 15.36 -0.51 12.22
CA ARG A 71 15.19 0.21 13.49
C ARG A 71 15.71 -0.57 14.69
N HIS A 72 15.67 -1.89 14.64
CA HIS A 72 16.20 -2.70 15.73
C HIS A 72 17.72 -2.79 15.72
N PHE A 73 18.33 -3.04 14.55
CA PHE A 73 19.76 -3.36 14.45
C PHE A 73 20.66 -2.19 14.01
N CYS A 74 20.10 -1.13 13.42
CA CYS A 74 20.88 -0.09 12.74
C CYS A 74 20.51 1.34 13.20
N ASP A 75 19.83 1.50 14.35
CA ASP A 75 19.37 2.83 14.80
C ASP A 75 20.51 3.78 15.18
N ASP A 76 21.72 3.26 15.40
CA ASP A 76 22.94 4.02 15.66
C ASP A 76 23.59 4.57 14.37
N LYS A 77 23.11 4.16 13.19
CA LYS A 77 23.62 4.61 11.90
C LYS A 77 23.00 5.94 11.48
N CYS A 78 23.76 6.71 10.71
CA CYS A 78 23.35 8.00 10.15
C CYS A 78 22.98 9.10 11.16
N THR A 79 23.27 8.93 12.45
CA THR A 79 22.94 9.87 13.55
C THR A 79 23.39 11.32 13.35
N ASN A 80 24.46 11.55 12.59
CA ASN A 80 25.02 12.89 12.35
C ASN A 80 24.59 13.52 11.01
N LYS A 81 23.68 12.89 10.26
CA LYS A 81 23.27 13.33 8.91
C LYS A 81 21.77 13.14 8.75
N SER A 82 21.11 14.07 8.06
CA SER A 82 19.70 13.88 7.68
C SER A 82 19.44 14.44 6.28
N ILE A 83 19.15 13.57 5.33
CA ILE A 83 18.83 13.98 3.93
C ILE A 83 17.33 14.20 3.68
N GLY A 84 16.48 13.89 4.67
CA GLY A 84 15.02 14.00 4.57
C GLY A 84 14.39 13.00 3.60
N CYS A 85 13.86 11.88 4.13
CA CYS A 85 13.20 10.86 3.32
C CYS A 85 11.70 11.11 3.19
N TRP A 86 11.21 11.12 1.94
CA TRP A 86 9.79 11.32 1.65
C TRP A 86 9.01 10.01 1.70
N ARG A 87 7.68 10.14 1.73
CA ARG A 87 6.72 9.03 1.57
C ARG A 87 6.86 7.90 2.59
N GLY A 88 7.43 8.19 3.76
CA GLY A 88 7.65 7.22 4.83
C GLY A 88 8.91 6.37 4.65
N GLY A 89 9.79 6.75 3.72
CA GLY A 89 11.15 6.19 3.63
C GLY A 89 12.01 6.54 4.86
N TYR A 90 13.14 5.88 4.97
CA TYR A 90 14.15 6.13 6.01
C TYR A 90 15.55 6.03 5.40
N GLU A 91 16.55 6.55 6.09
CA GLU A 91 17.91 6.59 5.58
C GLU A 91 18.48 5.18 5.42
N ASP A 92 19.21 4.93 4.34
CA ASP A 92 19.90 3.66 4.16
C ASP A 92 21.05 3.59 5.17
N PRO A 93 21.04 2.65 6.14
CA PRO A 93 22.09 2.55 7.16
C PRO A 93 23.46 2.21 6.56
N ASN A 94 23.51 1.71 5.32
CA ASN A 94 24.75 1.46 4.58
C ASN A 94 25.21 2.67 3.75
N ASN A 95 24.33 3.65 3.52
CA ASN A 95 24.64 4.86 2.78
C ASN A 95 23.70 6.01 3.16
N CYS A 96 24.11 6.80 4.14
CA CYS A 96 23.36 7.94 4.66
C CYS A 96 23.11 9.09 3.67
N TRP A 97 23.53 8.97 2.41
CA TRP A 97 23.25 9.94 1.34
C TRP A 97 22.09 9.53 0.43
N LYS A 98 21.44 8.41 0.74
CA LYS A 98 20.20 7.99 0.07
C LYS A 98 19.24 7.34 1.07
N CYS A 99 17.96 7.36 0.71
CA CYS A 99 16.90 6.70 1.46
C CYS A 99 16.64 5.29 0.91
N LEU A 100 16.24 4.38 1.80
CA LEU A 100 15.46 3.21 1.42
C LEU A 100 14.01 3.64 1.21
N CYS A 101 13.50 3.35 0.01
CA CYS A 101 12.21 3.86 -0.44
C CYS A 101 11.12 2.78 -0.39
N PRO A 102 9.93 3.11 0.13
CA PRO A 102 8.78 2.25 -0.02
C PRO A 102 8.40 2.14 -1.49
N TYR A 103 7.96 0.97 -1.91
CA TYR A 103 7.48 0.78 -3.27
C TYR A 103 6.24 1.65 -3.58
N PRO A 104 6.14 2.26 -4.78
CA PRO A 104 7.09 2.22 -5.90
C PRO A 104 8.11 3.38 -5.91
N PHE A 105 8.26 4.14 -4.83
CA PHE A 105 9.07 5.37 -4.86
C PHE A 105 10.55 5.11 -5.09
N THR A 106 11.19 6.03 -5.80
CA THR A 106 12.60 5.94 -6.21
C THR A 106 13.33 7.25 -5.91
N ASN A 107 14.63 7.29 -6.25
CA ASN A 107 15.60 8.37 -5.98
C ASN A 107 16.11 8.45 -4.54
N ASN A 108 17.15 9.26 -4.31
CA ASN A 108 17.84 9.35 -3.03
C ASN A 108 16.96 9.84 -1.87
N VAL A 109 15.79 10.43 -2.15
CA VAL A 109 14.89 11.01 -1.14
C VAL A 109 13.47 10.44 -1.23
N CYS A 110 13.22 9.41 -2.04
CA CYS A 110 11.90 8.79 -2.23
C CYS A 110 10.81 9.73 -2.76
N SER A 111 11.18 10.74 -3.54
CA SER A 111 10.22 11.64 -4.19
C SER A 111 9.88 11.22 -5.63
N GLY A 112 10.67 10.32 -6.22
CA GLY A 112 10.53 9.85 -7.58
C GLY A 112 9.57 8.68 -7.73
N LEU A 113 9.27 8.34 -8.98
CA LEU A 113 8.60 7.10 -9.39
C LEU A 113 9.43 6.48 -10.52
N PRO A 114 9.31 5.16 -10.76
CA PRO A 114 9.96 4.50 -11.90
C PRO A 114 9.50 5.12 -13.21
N GLU A 115 10.24 4.92 -14.29
CA GLU A 115 9.78 5.31 -15.62
C GLU A 115 8.55 4.50 -16.01
N ASN A 116 7.66 5.14 -16.77
CA ASN A 116 6.46 4.48 -17.29
C ASN A 116 6.75 3.88 -18.65
N ASP A 117 6.12 2.75 -18.93
CA ASP A 117 6.04 2.26 -20.30
C ASP A 117 5.25 3.25 -21.19
N TYR A 118 5.42 3.10 -22.51
CA TYR A 118 4.72 3.93 -23.48
C TYR A 118 3.19 3.85 -23.32
N ASN A 119 2.52 4.98 -23.54
CA ASN A 119 1.06 5.13 -23.44
C ASN A 119 0.46 4.85 -22.04
N CYS A 120 1.21 5.09 -20.96
CA CYS A 120 0.59 5.15 -19.63
C CYS A 120 -0.32 6.39 -19.50
N PRO A 121 -1.57 6.21 -19.03
CA PRO A 121 -2.58 7.27 -19.04
C PRO A 121 -2.39 8.32 -17.93
N LEU A 122 -1.40 8.13 -17.06
CA LEU A 122 -1.03 9.07 -16.01
C LEU A 122 0.47 9.08 -15.76
N ARG A 123 0.94 10.22 -15.26
CA ARG A 123 2.17 10.36 -14.47
C ARG A 123 1.88 11.12 -13.18
N HIS A 124 1.20 12.25 -13.33
CA HIS A 124 0.63 13.04 -12.26
C HIS A 124 -0.62 13.74 -12.82
N VAL A 125 -1.78 13.42 -12.27
CA VAL A 125 -3.07 14.00 -12.68
C VAL A 125 -3.76 14.63 -11.48
N ILE A 126 -4.56 15.66 -11.76
CA ILE A 126 -5.31 16.38 -10.73
C ILE A 126 -6.75 15.86 -10.69
N ALA A 127 -7.22 15.53 -9.50
CA ALA A 127 -8.62 15.21 -9.25
C ALA A 127 -9.41 16.51 -9.04
N SER A 128 -10.36 16.76 -9.93
CA SER A 128 -11.29 17.90 -9.91
C SER A 128 -12.74 17.42 -9.75
N ASP A 129 -13.70 18.35 -9.82
CA ASP A 129 -15.14 18.09 -9.92
C ASP A 129 -15.63 18.88 -11.16
N PRO A 130 -16.20 18.25 -12.22
CA PRO A 130 -16.74 16.88 -12.30
C PRO A 130 -15.70 15.76 -12.35
N MET A 131 -16.20 14.52 -12.23
CA MET A 131 -15.39 13.29 -12.22
C MET A 131 -14.63 13.06 -13.53
N ASN A 132 -13.36 12.67 -13.41
CA ASN A 132 -12.45 12.36 -14.51
C ASN A 132 -12.33 10.85 -14.71
N SER A 133 -11.86 10.41 -15.88
CA SER A 133 -11.68 8.98 -16.21
C SER A 133 -10.23 8.62 -16.47
N LEU A 134 -9.84 7.41 -16.09
CA LEU A 134 -8.52 6.82 -16.33
C LEU A 134 -8.67 5.39 -16.85
N GLY A 135 -7.89 5.02 -17.86
CA GLY A 135 -7.98 3.70 -18.50
C GLY A 135 -6.60 3.11 -18.79
N PHE A 136 -6.35 1.91 -18.27
CA PHE A 136 -5.13 1.14 -18.51
C PHE A 136 -5.43 -0.08 -19.37
N TYR A 137 -4.51 -0.46 -20.25
CA TYR A 137 -4.68 -1.55 -21.21
C TYR A 137 -3.37 -2.24 -21.56
N GLY A 138 -3.41 -3.57 -21.65
CA GLY A 138 -2.34 -4.44 -22.13
C GLY A 138 -1.18 -4.60 -21.16
N TRP A 139 -0.13 -5.22 -21.68
CA TRP A 139 1.17 -5.38 -21.02
C TRP A 139 1.83 -4.00 -20.88
N ARG A 140 1.91 -3.48 -19.65
CA ARG A 140 2.66 -2.26 -19.35
C ARG A 140 2.73 -2.04 -17.85
N SER A 141 3.79 -1.37 -17.43
CA SER A 141 3.99 -0.87 -16.09
C SER A 141 3.75 0.64 -16.07
N CYS A 142 2.73 1.06 -15.34
CA CYS A 142 2.38 2.46 -15.16
C CYS A 142 2.37 2.85 -13.69
N TYR A 143 3.04 3.94 -13.38
CA TYR A 143 3.17 4.52 -12.05
C TYR A 143 2.76 5.98 -12.11
N GLY A 144 1.88 6.40 -11.21
CA GLY A 144 1.54 7.81 -11.13
C GLY A 144 0.72 8.22 -9.94
N TYR A 145 0.57 9.54 -9.84
CA TYR A 145 -0.15 10.22 -8.79
C TYR A 145 -1.51 10.72 -9.27
N ILE A 146 -2.51 10.59 -8.41
CA ILE A 146 -3.74 11.37 -8.47
C ILE A 146 -3.74 12.27 -7.25
N GLU A 147 -3.76 13.58 -7.47
CA GLU A 147 -3.70 14.58 -6.39
C GLU A 147 -4.97 15.42 -6.38
N ALA A 148 -5.60 15.58 -5.22
CA ALA A 148 -6.76 16.46 -5.07
C ALA A 148 -6.35 17.90 -5.34
N GLN A 149 -7.14 18.62 -6.14
CA GLN A 149 -6.86 20.01 -6.50
C GLN A 149 -6.75 20.93 -5.28
N ASN A 150 -7.59 20.70 -4.27
CA ASN A 150 -7.59 21.46 -3.02
C ASN A 150 -6.74 20.77 -1.94
N SER A 151 -5.93 21.53 -1.21
CA SER A 151 -4.92 21.02 -0.27
C SER A 151 -5.46 20.16 0.88
N ASN A 152 -6.69 20.43 1.33
CA ASN A 152 -7.37 19.70 2.42
C ASN A 152 -8.37 18.66 1.91
N TYR A 153 -8.45 18.47 0.60
CA TYR A 153 -9.36 17.50 -0.02
C TYR A 153 -8.67 16.15 -0.15
N ARG A 154 -9.47 15.13 -0.44
CA ARG A 154 -9.04 13.75 -0.65
C ARG A 154 -9.43 13.33 -2.05
N VAL A 155 -8.87 12.22 -2.51
CA VAL A 155 -9.19 11.62 -3.80
C VAL A 155 -10.19 10.49 -3.57
N GLU A 156 -11.34 10.56 -4.23
CA GLU A 156 -12.23 9.41 -4.41
C GLU A 156 -11.95 8.80 -5.77
N LEU A 157 -11.68 7.50 -5.80
CA LEU A 157 -11.50 6.71 -7.01
C LEU A 157 -12.42 5.50 -6.99
N THR A 158 -13.08 5.25 -8.11
CA THR A 158 -13.91 4.07 -8.33
C THR A 158 -13.36 3.26 -9.49
N ILE A 159 -13.01 2.00 -9.24
CA ILE A 159 -12.73 1.03 -10.30
C ILE A 159 -14.07 0.58 -10.85
N THR A 160 -14.36 0.91 -12.11
CA THR A 160 -15.64 0.59 -12.77
C THR A 160 -15.59 -0.73 -13.51
N SER A 161 -14.44 -1.06 -14.09
CA SER A 161 -14.18 -2.42 -14.58
C SER A 161 -12.71 -2.77 -14.47
N GLN A 162 -12.42 -4.04 -14.28
CA GLN A 162 -11.06 -4.58 -14.31
C GLN A 162 -11.09 -5.95 -14.97
N ASN A 163 -10.09 -6.21 -15.81
CA ASN A 163 -9.75 -7.54 -16.28
C ASN A 163 -8.27 -7.78 -15.98
N MET A 164 -7.99 -8.63 -15.01
CA MET A 164 -6.63 -9.04 -14.63
C MET A 164 -6.64 -10.55 -14.40
N LYS A 165 -5.46 -11.18 -14.40
CA LYS A 165 -5.32 -12.57 -13.97
C LYS A 165 -5.78 -12.71 -12.52
N ARG A 166 -6.56 -13.76 -12.26
CA ARG A 166 -7.01 -14.09 -10.92
C ARG A 166 -5.90 -14.85 -10.18
N PHE A 167 -5.63 -14.42 -8.95
CA PHE A 167 -4.76 -15.11 -8.00
C PHE A 167 -5.53 -15.38 -6.71
N ASP A 168 -5.16 -16.45 -6.00
CA ASP A 168 -5.73 -16.75 -4.67
C ASP A 168 -5.27 -15.74 -3.63
N VAL A 169 -4.03 -15.27 -3.75
CA VAL A 169 -3.46 -14.19 -2.95
C VAL A 169 -3.05 -13.06 -3.88
N CYS A 170 -3.56 -11.86 -3.60
CA CYS A 170 -3.32 -10.67 -4.40
C CYS A 170 -2.16 -9.86 -3.84
N THR A 171 -1.07 -9.72 -4.58
CA THR A 171 0.15 -9.01 -4.15
C THR A 171 0.79 -8.30 -5.34
N ARG A 172 1.88 -7.57 -5.10
CA ARG A 172 2.69 -6.88 -6.12
C ARG A 172 3.45 -7.89 -7.00
N ASP A 173 2.71 -8.55 -7.87
CA ASP A 173 3.23 -9.42 -8.91
C ASP A 173 2.81 -8.87 -10.28
N TYR A 174 2.82 -9.70 -11.32
CA TYR A 174 2.29 -9.33 -12.63
C TYR A 174 0.75 -9.38 -12.69
N SER A 175 0.15 -8.67 -13.64
CA SER A 175 -1.30 -8.63 -13.89
C SER A 175 -2.09 -8.17 -12.65
N MET A 176 -1.75 -6.99 -12.12
CA MET A 176 -2.37 -6.44 -10.91
C MET A 176 -2.37 -4.90 -10.89
N ILE A 177 -3.15 -4.35 -9.96
CA ILE A 177 -3.19 -2.91 -9.68
C ILE A 177 -2.99 -2.69 -8.18
N GLU A 178 -2.07 -1.81 -7.78
CA GLU A 178 -1.97 -1.32 -6.40
C GLU A 178 -2.51 0.10 -6.31
N ILE A 179 -3.38 0.34 -5.31
CA ILE A 179 -3.89 1.66 -4.98
C ILE A 179 -3.44 2.03 -3.57
N LYS A 180 -2.44 2.92 -3.47
CA LYS A 180 -1.94 3.44 -2.19
C LYS A 180 -2.76 4.66 -1.79
N TYR A 181 -3.77 4.42 -0.95
CA TYR A 181 -4.76 5.40 -0.51
C TYR A 181 -4.50 5.95 0.91
N LEU A 182 -3.71 5.23 1.72
CA LEU A 182 -3.35 5.63 3.08
C LEU A 182 -2.46 6.88 3.08
N ALA A 183 -2.54 7.71 4.11
CA ALA A 183 -1.68 8.88 4.25
C ALA A 183 -0.20 8.48 4.39
N ASP A 184 0.04 7.38 5.12
CA ASP A 184 1.35 6.75 5.19
C ASP A 184 1.63 5.92 3.95
N LYS A 185 2.47 6.47 3.08
CA LYS A 185 2.82 5.86 1.80
C LYS A 185 3.88 4.74 1.95
N SER A 186 4.38 4.48 3.17
CA SER A 186 5.27 3.35 3.42
C SER A 186 4.56 2.00 3.33
N LEU A 187 3.27 1.96 3.68
CA LEU A 187 2.44 0.77 3.66
C LEU A 187 2.05 0.35 2.23
N MET A 188 1.91 -0.95 2.00
CA MET A 188 1.25 -1.47 0.81
C MET A 188 -0.21 -1.00 0.72
N GLY A 189 -0.57 -0.54 -0.48
CA GLY A 189 -1.93 -0.19 -0.83
C GLY A 189 -2.81 -1.41 -1.04
N LEU A 190 -4.03 -1.20 -1.54
CA LEU A 190 -4.90 -2.31 -1.93
C LEU A 190 -4.41 -2.90 -3.25
N CYS A 191 -4.08 -4.19 -3.24
CA CYS A 191 -3.78 -4.94 -4.45
C CYS A 191 -5.07 -5.51 -5.05
N PHE A 192 -5.28 -5.29 -6.35
CA PHE A 192 -6.41 -5.80 -7.12
C PHE A 192 -5.90 -6.71 -8.24
N CYS A 193 -6.52 -7.88 -8.34
CA CYS A 193 -6.28 -8.92 -9.34
C CYS A 193 -7.62 -9.61 -9.64
N GLY A 194 -7.67 -10.40 -10.70
CA GLY A 194 -8.92 -10.95 -11.22
C GLY A 194 -9.81 -9.90 -11.87
N SER A 195 -11.07 -10.26 -12.12
CA SER A 195 -12.04 -9.38 -12.77
C SER A 195 -12.88 -8.60 -11.76
N ILE A 196 -13.16 -7.33 -12.08
CA ILE A 196 -14.11 -6.48 -11.34
C ILE A 196 -15.20 -6.04 -12.33
N ASN A 197 -16.44 -6.39 -12.02
CA ASN A 197 -17.64 -6.02 -12.79
C ASN A 197 -18.67 -5.22 -11.96
N LYS A 198 -18.35 -4.93 -10.69
CA LYS A 198 -19.11 -4.07 -9.81
C LYS A 198 -18.19 -2.97 -9.29
N ASN A 199 -18.68 -1.75 -9.25
CA ASN A 199 -17.92 -0.60 -8.81
C ASN A 199 -17.28 -0.85 -7.43
N TYR A 200 -15.98 -0.57 -7.32
CA TYR A 200 -15.25 -0.59 -6.06
C TYR A 200 -14.66 0.80 -5.79
N THR A 201 -15.17 1.49 -4.77
CA THR A 201 -14.80 2.86 -4.43
C THR A 201 -13.81 2.90 -3.28
N ILE A 202 -12.81 3.77 -3.41
CA ILE A 202 -11.74 4.01 -2.44
C ILE A 202 -11.64 5.51 -2.26
N VAL A 203 -11.56 5.96 -1.00
CA VAL A 203 -11.28 7.35 -0.67
C VAL A 203 -9.94 7.40 0.03
N SER A 204 -9.01 8.21 -0.47
CA SER A 204 -7.70 8.39 0.17
C SER A 204 -7.84 9.08 1.53
N GLU A 205 -6.85 8.86 2.40
CA GLU A 205 -6.81 9.51 3.71
C GLU A 205 -6.27 10.95 3.62
N ASP A 206 -5.40 11.21 2.64
CA ASP A 206 -4.83 12.53 2.35
C ASP A 206 -5.14 12.97 0.91
N ARG A 207 -4.52 14.07 0.48
CA ARG A 207 -4.72 14.64 -0.86
C ARG A 207 -4.10 13.82 -2.00
N LEU A 208 -3.31 12.79 -1.70
CA LEU A 208 -2.48 12.11 -2.69
C LEU A 208 -2.76 10.61 -2.71
N MET A 209 -3.25 10.11 -3.85
CA MET A 209 -3.40 8.70 -4.13
C MET A 209 -2.34 8.25 -5.14
N VAL A 210 -1.70 7.10 -4.93
CA VAL A 210 -0.74 6.53 -5.90
C VAL A 210 -1.37 5.31 -6.55
N ILE A 211 -1.25 5.24 -7.87
CA ILE A 211 -1.69 4.11 -8.67
C ILE A 211 -0.47 3.43 -9.28
N VAL A 212 -0.41 2.12 -9.10
CA VAL A 212 0.51 1.23 -9.80
C VAL A 212 -0.32 0.26 -10.61
N TYR A 213 -0.09 0.21 -11.91
CA TYR A 213 -0.66 -0.78 -12.82
C TYR A 213 0.47 -1.62 -13.37
N LEU A 214 0.41 -2.93 -13.16
CA LEU A 214 1.36 -3.90 -13.69
C LEU A 214 0.60 -4.87 -14.61
N GLY A 215 0.40 -4.48 -15.86
CA GLY A 215 -0.21 -5.34 -16.87
C GLY A 215 0.84 -6.28 -17.48
N TYR A 216 0.44 -7.53 -17.71
CA TYR A 216 1.30 -8.57 -18.28
C TYR A 216 0.71 -9.22 -19.54
N TYR A 217 -0.60 -9.38 -19.58
CA TYR A 217 -1.29 -9.94 -20.74
C TYR A 217 -1.87 -8.84 -21.62
N TYR A 218 -2.05 -9.14 -22.91
CA TYR A 218 -2.71 -8.22 -23.85
C TYR A 218 -4.11 -7.79 -23.39
N GLY A 219 -4.85 -8.71 -22.76
CA GLY A 219 -6.21 -8.47 -22.26
C GLY A 219 -6.28 -7.77 -20.90
N ASP A 220 -5.14 -7.55 -20.22
CA ASP A 220 -5.13 -6.86 -18.94
C ASP A 220 -5.65 -5.45 -19.13
N SER A 221 -6.59 -5.01 -18.29
CA SER A 221 -7.17 -3.69 -18.41
C SER A 221 -7.87 -3.24 -17.15
N ALA A 222 -7.98 -1.93 -16.98
CA ALA A 222 -8.79 -1.34 -15.94
C ALA A 222 -9.36 0.00 -16.36
N ARG A 223 -10.61 0.24 -16.00
CA ARG A 223 -11.29 1.52 -16.14
C ARG A 223 -11.60 2.05 -14.76
N MET A 224 -11.23 3.29 -14.54
CA MET A 224 -11.40 3.98 -13.28
C MET A 224 -11.96 5.36 -13.53
N VAL A 225 -12.65 5.86 -12.53
CA VAL A 225 -13.10 7.24 -12.48
C VAL A 225 -12.70 7.86 -11.15
N TYR A 226 -12.32 9.12 -11.14
CA TYR A 226 -11.80 9.78 -9.96
C TYR A 226 -12.22 11.24 -9.86
N ARG A 227 -12.38 11.73 -8.64
CA ARG A 227 -12.69 13.13 -8.33
C ARG A 227 -12.09 13.51 -6.98
N GLN A 228 -12.02 14.81 -6.71
CA GLN A 228 -11.73 15.26 -5.35
C GLN A 228 -13.00 15.21 -4.49
N VAL A 229 -12.83 14.96 -3.19
CA VAL A 229 -13.90 15.01 -2.19
C VAL A 229 -13.44 15.80 -0.96
N PRO A 230 -14.36 16.47 -0.23
CA PRO A 230 -14.02 17.21 0.98
C PRO A 230 -13.26 16.39 2.04
N PRO A 231 -12.60 17.05 3.00
CA PRO A 231 -11.98 16.38 4.15
C PRO A 231 -12.99 15.51 4.90
N LYS A 232 -12.50 14.49 5.62
CA LYS A 232 -13.34 13.66 6.47
C LYS A 232 -13.95 14.56 7.55
N ASN A 233 -15.27 14.63 7.66
CA ASN A 233 -15.93 15.39 8.73
C ASN A 233 -15.40 14.90 10.09
N SER A 234 -14.67 15.75 10.81
CA SER A 234 -14.36 15.52 12.21
C SER A 234 -15.63 15.82 13.01
N VAL A 235 -16.26 14.78 13.53
CA VAL A 235 -17.29 14.96 14.56
C VAL A 235 -16.59 15.63 15.74
N ARG A 236 -16.86 16.92 15.96
CA ARG A 236 -16.49 17.58 17.21
C ARG A 236 -17.37 16.99 18.30
N ILE A 237 -16.81 16.10 19.11
CA ILE A 237 -17.41 15.81 20.42
C ILE A 237 -17.32 17.13 21.18
N LYS A 238 -18.46 17.79 21.36
CA LYS A 238 -18.55 18.89 22.32
C LYS A 238 -18.48 18.23 23.69
N GLU A 239 -17.36 18.38 24.37
CA GLU A 239 -17.33 18.20 25.83
C GLU A 239 -18.22 19.30 26.41
N ASN A 240 -19.29 18.87 27.10
CA ASN A 240 -20.11 19.71 27.97
C ASN A 240 -19.55 19.63 29.38
#